data_AF-A0A945Q1E7-F1
#
_entry.id   AF-A0A945Q1E7-F1
#
_cell.length_a   1.000
_cell.length_b   1.000
_cell.length_c   1.000
_cell.angle_alpha   90.00
_cell.angle_beta   90.00
_cell.angle_gamma   90.00
#
_symmetry.space_group_name_H-M   'P 1'
#
loop_
_entity.id
_entity.type
_entity.pdbx_description
1 polymer ?
#
loop_
_entity_poly.entity_id
_entity_poly.type
_entity_poly.pdbx_seq_one_letter_code
_entity_poly.pdbx_strand_id
1 'polypeptide(L)' 'MPVESSGKERGNPRLFALVENTPKTGDSPTVWAWPQFIDFLKVAGQPVQGPWPPHQEPRPDPDADSMPTAIPDSGY' A
#
# COMPACT_ATOMS: atom_id res chain seq x y z
N MET A 1 -7.80 2.41 -21.50
CA MET A 1 -6.33 2.44 -21.31
C MET A 1 -6.06 2.43 -19.81
N PRO A 2 -5.19 1.56 -19.29
CA PRO A 2 -4.77 1.65 -17.89
C PRO A 2 -4.07 3.00 -17.67
N VAL A 3 -4.46 3.73 -16.63
CA VAL A 3 -3.72 4.92 -16.19
C VAL A 3 -2.45 4.41 -15.51
N GLU A 4 -1.36 4.37 -16.27
CA GLU A 4 -0.04 4.11 -15.69
C GLU A 4 0.46 5.37 -14.98
N SER A 5 1.13 5.16 -13.86
CA SER A 5 1.78 6.26 -13.16
C SER A 5 2.83 6.90 -14.06
N SER A 6 2.81 8.22 -14.15
CA SER A 6 3.80 8.98 -14.91
C SER A 6 5.20 8.95 -14.30
N GLY A 7 5.38 8.39 -13.10
CA GLY A 7 6.64 8.39 -12.35
C GLY A 7 7.15 9.79 -11.95
N LYS A 8 6.42 10.86 -12.28
CA LYS A 8 6.74 12.25 -11.92
C LYS A 8 6.28 12.62 -10.50
N GLU A 9 5.48 11.76 -9.89
CA GLU A 9 5.17 11.82 -8.47
C GLU A 9 6.44 11.48 -7.68
N ARG A 10 6.80 12.30 -6.70
CA ARG A 10 7.99 12.06 -5.87
C ARG A 10 7.77 10.78 -5.03
N GLY A 11 8.22 9.62 -5.52
CA GLY A 11 8.10 8.31 -4.86
C GLY A 11 7.24 7.30 -5.61
N ASN A 12 6.56 6.41 -4.88
CA ASN A 12 5.57 5.49 -5.43
C ASN A 12 4.25 6.26 -5.63
N PRO A 13 3.63 6.28 -6.82
CA PRO A 13 2.32 6.91 -7.04
C PRO A 13 1.33 6.49 -5.97
N ARG A 14 0.68 7.47 -5.32
CA ARG A 14 -0.35 7.19 -4.34
C ARG A 14 -1.52 6.52 -5.04
N LEU A 15 -2.05 5.44 -4.44
CA LEU A 15 -3.19 4.71 -5.01
C LEU A 15 -4.40 5.63 -5.24
N PHE A 16 -4.57 6.67 -4.40
CA PHE A 16 -5.58 7.70 -4.60
C PHE A 16 -5.46 8.45 -5.94
N ALA A 17 -4.24 8.74 -6.41
CA ALA A 17 -4.03 9.48 -7.66
C ALA A 17 -4.57 8.74 -8.89
N LEU A 18 -4.61 7.40 -8.84
CA LEU A 18 -5.19 6.58 -9.91
C LEU A 18 -6.71 6.75 -10.02
N VAL A 19 -7.38 7.07 -8.91
CA VAL A 19 -8.84 7.13 -8.83
C VAL A 19 -9.38 8.56 -8.70
N GLU A 20 -8.53 9.55 -8.43
CA GLU A 20 -8.89 10.94 -8.14
C GLU A 20 -9.84 11.56 -9.20
N ASN A 21 -9.57 11.30 -10.48
CA ASN A 21 -10.31 11.85 -11.60
C ASN A 21 -11.35 10.89 -12.19
N THR A 22 -11.68 9.79 -11.48
CA THR A 22 -12.69 8.84 -11.94
C THR A 22 -14.11 9.40 -11.79
N PRO A 23 -15.07 9.01 -12.65
CA PRO A 23 -16.45 9.46 -12.56
C PRO A 23 -17.08 9.15 -11.20
N LYS A 24 -17.83 10.13 -10.66
CA LYS A 24 -18.53 9.98 -9.37
C LYS A 24 -19.84 9.22 -9.46
N THR A 25 -20.42 9.16 -10.64
CA THR A 25 -21.71 8.53 -10.93
C THR A 25 -21.57 7.54 -12.10
N GLY A 26 -22.51 6.60 -12.18
CA GLY A 26 -22.58 5.57 -13.23
C GLY A 26 -23.67 4.56 -12.92
N ASP A 27 -23.84 3.56 -13.79
CA ASP A 27 -24.86 2.51 -13.65
C ASP A 27 -24.59 1.54 -12.48
N SER A 28 -23.40 1.62 -11.89
CA SER A 28 -22.98 0.83 -10.73
C SER A 28 -22.36 1.74 -9.67
N PRO A 29 -22.35 1.32 -8.39
CA PRO A 29 -21.65 2.03 -7.34
C PRO A 29 -20.20 2.29 -7.72
N THR A 30 -19.82 3.57 -7.72
CA THR A 30 -18.45 4.00 -8.01
C THR A 30 -17.60 3.89 -6.74
N VAL A 31 -16.28 4.00 -6.87
CA VAL A 31 -15.35 4.00 -5.71
C VAL A 31 -15.72 5.05 -4.66
N TRP A 32 -16.45 6.09 -5.06
CA TRP A 32 -16.94 7.18 -4.21
C TRP A 32 -18.09 6.77 -3.27
N ALA A 33 -18.71 5.60 -3.47
CA ALA A 33 -19.68 5.04 -2.53
C ALA A 33 -19.02 4.57 -1.21
N TRP A 34 -17.68 4.51 -1.14
CA TRP A 34 -16.91 4.11 0.05
C TRP A 34 -16.01 5.24 0.55
N PRO A 35 -16.57 6.30 1.15
CA PRO A 35 -15.81 7.48 1.56
C PRO A 35 -14.67 7.16 2.53
N GLN A 36 -14.88 6.20 3.44
CA GLN A 36 -13.84 5.75 4.39
C GLN A 36 -12.60 5.19 3.70
N PHE A 37 -12.78 4.39 2.63
CA PHE A 37 -11.67 3.87 1.85
C PHE A 37 -10.99 4.98 1.05
N ILE A 38 -11.76 5.87 0.43
CA ILE A 38 -11.21 7.02 -0.29
C ILE A 38 -10.37 7.91 0.64
N ASP A 39 -10.84 8.17 1.85
CA ASP A 39 -10.13 8.97 2.84
C ASP A 39 -8.87 8.27 3.34
N PHE A 40 -8.95 6.96 3.58
CA PHE A 40 -7.77 6.15 3.87
C PHE A 40 -6.73 6.26 2.75
N LEU A 41 -7.13 6.13 1.48
CA LEU A 41 -6.21 6.16 0.34
C LEU A 41 -5.53 7.53 0.12
N LYS A 42 -6.14 8.64 0.55
CA LYS A 42 -5.51 9.97 0.54
C LYS A 42 -4.31 10.05 1.51
N VAL A 43 -4.36 9.28 2.59
CA VAL A 43 -3.35 9.25 3.66
C VAL A 43 -2.40 8.06 3.50
N ALA A 44 -2.87 6.95 2.95
CA ALA A 44 -2.07 5.76 2.72
C ALA A 44 -0.91 6.08 1.77
N GLY A 45 0.31 5.72 2.18
CA GLY A 45 1.53 6.05 1.42
C GLY A 45 2.01 7.49 1.56
N GLN A 46 1.41 8.31 2.45
CA GLN A 46 2.13 9.49 2.95
C GLN A 46 3.41 9.00 3.65
N PRO A 47 4.56 9.65 3.43
CA PRO A 47 5.71 9.43 4.29
C PRO A 47 5.24 9.68 5.73
N VAL A 48 5.58 8.76 6.64
CA VAL A 48 5.22 8.88 8.06
C VAL A 48 5.63 10.27 8.54
N GLN A 49 4.70 11.02 9.13
CA GLN A 49 5.00 12.36 9.62
C GLN A 49 6.04 12.25 10.75
N GLY A 50 7.24 12.77 10.50
CA GLY A 50 8.37 12.77 11.41
C GLY A 50 9.62 12.23 10.73
N PRO A 51 10.82 12.45 11.32
CA PRO A 51 11.97 11.67 10.93
C PRO A 51 11.59 10.20 11.13
N TRP A 52 11.67 9.41 10.07
CA TRP A 52 11.79 7.96 10.20
C TRP A 52 12.84 7.69 11.29
N PRO A 53 12.65 6.73 12.22
CA PRO A 53 13.55 6.55 13.35
C PRO A 53 15.00 6.62 12.85
N PRO A 54 15.81 7.56 13.37
CA PRO A 54 17.06 7.98 12.72
C PRO A 54 18.10 6.86 12.56
N HIS A 55 17.85 5.72 13.20
CA HIS A 55 18.69 4.53 13.18
C HIS A 55 17.83 3.27 13.07
N GLN A 56 16.95 3.18 12.07
CA GLN A 56 16.51 1.85 11.64
C GLN A 56 17.74 1.13 11.10
N GLU A 57 18.40 0.38 11.97
CA GLU A 57 19.35 -0.63 11.54
C GLU A 57 18.64 -1.53 10.52
N PRO A 58 19.30 -1.86 9.39
CA PRO A 58 18.82 -2.90 8.51
C PRO A 58 18.41 -4.10 9.36
N ARG A 59 17.26 -4.71 9.06
CA ARG A 59 16.92 -5.99 9.66
C ARG A 59 18.12 -6.92 9.43
N PRO A 60 18.69 -7.53 10.48
CA PRO A 60 19.74 -8.52 10.29
C PRO A 60 19.28 -9.57 9.30
N ASP A 61 20.16 -9.97 8.38
CA ASP A 61 19.87 -11.13 7.54
C ASP A 61 19.58 -12.32 8.47
N PRO A 62 18.48 -13.06 8.25
CA PRO A 62 18.20 -14.24 9.06
C PRO A 62 19.35 -15.23 8.88
N ASP A 63 19.90 -15.72 9.98
CA ASP A 63 20.74 -16.91 9.95
C ASP A 63 19.88 -18.14 9.58
N ALA A 64 20.53 -19.22 9.17
CA ALA A 64 19.82 -20.44 8.74
C ALA A 64 18.90 -21.00 9.85
N ASP A 65 19.23 -20.74 11.11
CA ASP A 65 18.50 -21.22 12.29
C ASP A 65 17.30 -20.32 12.68
N SER A 66 17.25 -19.07 12.20
CA SER A 66 16.13 -18.12 12.40
C SER A 66 15.12 -18.11 11.25
N MET A 67 15.35 -18.93 10.23
CA MET A 67 14.40 -19.12 9.14
C MET A 67 13.11 -19.77 9.66
N PRO A 68 11.94 -19.46 9.07
CA PRO A 68 10.70 -20.12 9.43
C PRO A 68 10.83 -21.65 9.32
N THR A 69 10.54 -22.35 10.41
CA THR A 69 10.47 -23.82 10.40
C THR A 69 9.17 -24.24 9.72
N ALA A 70 9.26 -25.04 8.66
CA ALA A 70 8.09 -25.65 8.05
C ALA A 70 7.43 -26.60 9.07
N ILE A 71 6.22 -26.27 9.50
CA ILE A 71 5.40 -27.16 10.34
C ILE A 71 4.67 -28.09 9.37
N PRO A 72 4.94 -29.41 9.39
CA PRO A 72 4.20 -30.35 8.55
C PRO A 72 2.73 -30.36 8.99
N ASP A 73 1.84 -30.42 8.01
CA ASP A 73 0.42 -30.62 8.28
C ASP A 73 0.25 -31.99 8.96
N SER A 74 -0.26 -31.99 10.19
CA SER A 74 -0.55 -33.22 10.93
C SER A 74 -1.88 -33.77 10.43
N GLY A 75 -1.89 -34.29 9.20
CA GLY A 75 -3.09 -34.82 8.57
C GLY A 75 -3.86 -35.73 9.51
N TYR A 76 -5.09 -35.34 9.81
CA TYR A 76 -6.16 -36.17 10.38
C TYR A 76 -7.27 -36.31 9.35
#